data_AF-A0A250V6X6-F1
#
_entry.id   AF-A0A250V6X6-F1
#
_cell.length_a   1.000
_cell.length_b   1.000
_cell.length_c   1.000
_cell.angle_alpha   90.00
_cell.angle_beta   90.00
_cell.angle_gamma   90.00
#
_symmetry.space_group_name_H-M   'P 1'
#
loop_
_entity.id
_entity.type
_entity.pdbx_description
1 polymer ?
#
loop_
_entity_poly.entity_id
_entity_poly.type
_entity_poly.pdbx_seq_one_letter_code
_entity_poly.pdbx_strand_id
1 'polypeptide(L)'
;MSADRETNHDMTHRDIALLLADAADEAEIGIAPYQAVVRGGRRRKARRWALAAAAALVIAGSTGTLALAGVTGGDAQKVAPAATRPPTGEERHVYEPQRTTLGKGYGGGNDWEVTIDVWGAPKDGAEAQRQWTAMEDDGGTPMGARDAEKLIGNAWYFVHARVGDRTSMVMTGQFEKGDTLSGAEFESGAIRMPSSESVQPGAPNRLVIGDVAPTARHVTCTWNDGTTTEVPRAPEGAGFGPDFKPYIRPVKGSQPNWFVCVAPEGTSYKSVKVTG
;
A
#
# COMPACT_ATOMS: atom_id res chain seq x y z
N MET A 1 -30.05 -68.70 -19.19
CA MET A 1 -28.67 -68.19 -19.30
C MET A 1 -28.78 -66.72 -19.67
N SER A 2 -28.56 -65.84 -18.69
CA SER A 2 -28.66 -64.38 -18.87
C SER A 2 -27.27 -63.77 -18.93
N ALA A 3 -27.16 -62.73 -19.75
CA ALA A 3 -25.98 -61.96 -20.11
C ALA A 3 -25.34 -61.21 -18.94
N ASP A 4 -24.03 -60.90 -19.05
CA ASP A 4 -23.62 -59.51 -19.22
C ASP A 4 -22.20 -59.37 -19.78
N ARG A 5 -22.00 -58.23 -20.43
CA ARG A 5 -21.04 -57.89 -21.48
C ARG A 5 -19.84 -57.14 -20.88
N GLU A 6 -18.62 -57.64 -21.05
CA GLU A 6 -17.39 -56.86 -20.84
C GLU A 6 -17.15 -55.92 -22.04
N THR A 7 -17.13 -54.62 -21.76
CA THR A 7 -16.79 -53.54 -22.68
C THR A 7 -15.28 -53.38 -22.78
N ASN A 8 -14.76 -53.67 -23.97
CA ASN A 8 -13.42 -53.33 -24.43
C ASN A 8 -13.45 -51.86 -24.90
N HIS A 9 -12.68 -50.96 -24.26
CA HIS A 9 -12.55 -49.57 -24.70
C HIS A 9 -11.18 -49.36 -25.35
N ASP A 10 -11.17 -49.61 -26.67
CA ASP A 10 -10.19 -49.11 -27.61
C ASP A 10 -10.47 -47.61 -27.83
N MET A 11 -9.71 -46.73 -27.17
CA MET A 11 -9.86 -45.28 -27.31
C MET A 11 -9.02 -44.80 -28.50
N THR A 12 -9.72 -44.37 -29.56
CA THR A 12 -9.07 -43.84 -30.76
C THR A 12 -8.67 -42.37 -30.57
N HIS A 13 -7.62 -41.91 -31.25
CA HIS A 13 -7.06 -40.55 -31.16
C HIS A 13 -8.06 -39.38 -31.37
N ARG A 14 -9.28 -39.65 -31.85
CA ARG A 14 -10.35 -38.64 -31.93
C ARG A 14 -10.92 -38.25 -30.56
N ASP A 15 -10.83 -39.13 -29.57
CA ASP A 15 -11.38 -38.87 -28.22
C ASP A 15 -10.49 -37.92 -27.40
N ILE A 16 -9.17 -37.94 -27.64
CA ILE A 16 -8.22 -36.98 -27.03
C ILE A 16 -8.42 -35.57 -27.61
N ALA A 17 -8.68 -35.45 -28.91
CA ALA A 17 -8.91 -34.16 -29.54
C ALA A 17 -10.23 -33.52 -29.08
N LEU A 18 -11.27 -34.32 -28.82
CA LEU A 18 -12.54 -33.84 -28.25
C LEU A 18 -12.39 -33.48 -26.75
N LEU A 19 -11.62 -34.24 -25.97
CA LEU A 19 -11.32 -33.89 -24.57
C LEU A 19 -10.44 -32.63 -24.43
N LEU A 20 -9.61 -32.32 -25.43
CA LEU A 20 -8.86 -31.06 -25.47
C LEU A 20 -9.68 -29.88 -26.01
N ALA A 21 -10.67 -30.14 -26.87
CA ALA A 21 -11.60 -29.11 -27.33
C ALA A 21 -12.55 -28.68 -26.20
N ASP A 22 -13.07 -29.61 -25.41
CA ASP A 22 -13.96 -29.31 -24.27
C ASP A 22 -13.19 -28.70 -23.07
N ALA A 23 -11.89 -28.94 -22.96
CA ALA A 23 -11.03 -28.30 -21.95
C ALA A 23 -10.48 -26.93 -22.37
N ALA A 24 -10.66 -26.53 -23.65
CA ALA A 24 -10.24 -25.24 -24.17
C ALA A 24 -11.40 -24.23 -24.30
N ASP A 25 -12.66 -24.70 -24.36
CA ASP A 25 -13.84 -23.84 -24.46
C ASP A 25 -14.38 -23.34 -23.10
N GLU A 26 -13.86 -23.85 -21.98
CA GLU A 26 -14.13 -23.33 -20.61
C GLU A 26 -12.91 -22.66 -19.95
N ALA A 27 -11.81 -22.51 -20.68
CA ALA A 27 -10.69 -21.68 -20.26
C ALA A 27 -10.94 -20.23 -20.66
N GLU A 28 -11.94 -19.58 -20.03
CA GLU A 28 -11.81 -18.15 -19.81
C GLU A 28 -10.49 -17.95 -19.07
N ILE A 29 -9.48 -17.39 -19.74
CA ILE A 29 -8.31 -16.80 -19.10
C ILE A 29 -8.86 -15.59 -18.33
N GLY A 30 -9.44 -15.89 -17.18
CA GLY A 30 -9.98 -14.94 -16.24
C GLY A 30 -8.81 -14.07 -15.79
N ILE A 31 -8.90 -12.80 -16.19
CA ILE A 31 -8.06 -11.69 -15.75
C ILE A 31 -7.72 -11.90 -14.27
N ALA A 32 -6.41 -11.94 -13.97
CA ALA A 32 -5.89 -12.12 -12.63
C ALA A 32 -6.69 -11.28 -11.60
N PRO A 33 -7.17 -11.88 -10.51
CA PRO A 33 -8.20 -11.27 -9.67
C PRO A 33 -7.59 -10.20 -8.76
N TYR A 34 -7.40 -8.99 -9.28
CA TYR A 34 -6.94 -7.82 -8.51
C TYR A 34 -8.09 -6.92 -8.07
N GLN A 35 -9.23 -7.51 -7.72
CA GLN A 35 -10.31 -6.80 -7.03
C GLN A 35 -10.06 -6.94 -5.53
N ALA A 36 -9.11 -6.15 -5.01
CA ALA A 36 -9.10 -5.81 -3.60
C ALA A 36 -10.50 -5.24 -3.30
N VAL A 37 -11.23 -5.85 -2.38
CA VAL A 37 -12.53 -5.30 -1.96
C VAL A 37 -12.22 -4.05 -1.15
N VAL A 38 -12.09 -2.92 -1.83
CA VAL A 38 -12.02 -1.59 -1.23
C VAL A 38 -13.40 -1.30 -0.66
N ARG A 39 -13.66 -1.81 0.54
CA ARG A 39 -14.85 -1.45 1.32
C ARG A 39 -14.55 -0.18 2.09
N GLY A 40 -14.55 0.94 1.37
CA GLY A 40 -14.39 2.26 1.97
C GLY A 40 -15.52 2.56 2.95
N GLY A 41 -15.16 2.83 4.21
CA GLY A 41 -16.03 3.49 5.19
C GLY A 41 -16.37 4.89 4.69
N ARG A 42 -17.45 5.04 3.94
CA ARG A 42 -17.81 6.25 3.20
C ARG A 42 -18.14 7.42 4.15
N ARG A 43 -17.21 8.36 4.32
CA ARG A 43 -17.52 9.76 4.69
C ARG A 43 -16.76 10.77 3.84
N ARG A 44 -16.77 10.57 2.51
CA ARG A 44 -16.39 11.61 1.54
C ARG A 44 -17.38 12.78 1.65
N LYS A 45 -17.00 13.86 2.33
CA LYS A 45 -17.74 15.12 2.25
C LYS A 45 -17.07 15.98 1.15
N ALA A 46 -17.81 16.14 0.06
CA ALA A 46 -17.47 16.93 -1.11
C ALA A 46 -16.78 18.27 -0.78
N ARG A 47 -15.58 18.51 -1.32
CA ARG A 47 -15.05 19.86 -1.54
C ARG A 47 -14.26 19.94 -2.86
N ARG A 48 -15.01 20.37 -3.88
CA ARG A 48 -14.66 21.37 -4.90
C ARG A 48 -13.32 21.21 -5.61
N TRP A 49 -13.42 20.68 -6.83
CA TRP A 49 -12.71 21.22 -7.98
C TRP A 49 -12.84 22.76 -7.98
N ALA A 50 -11.71 23.45 -7.90
CA ALA A 50 -11.59 24.82 -8.35
C ALA A 50 -10.36 24.87 -9.27
N LEU A 51 -10.62 24.78 -10.57
CA LEU A 51 -9.69 25.23 -11.60
C LEU A 51 -9.39 26.71 -11.31
N ALA A 52 -8.21 27.00 -10.77
CA ALA A 52 -7.68 28.36 -10.70
C ALA A 52 -6.59 28.48 -11.76
N ALA A 53 -6.99 28.92 -12.95
CA ALA A 53 -6.08 29.54 -13.89
C ALA A 53 -5.60 30.87 -13.29
N ALA A 54 -4.30 31.01 -13.08
CA ALA A 54 -3.68 32.28 -12.71
C ALA A 54 -2.55 32.57 -13.69
N ALA A 55 -2.71 33.66 -14.44
CA ALA A 55 -1.76 34.17 -15.41
C ALA A 55 -0.44 34.55 -14.75
N ALA A 56 0.69 34.15 -15.35
CA ALA A 56 1.99 34.69 -15.01
C ALA A 56 2.30 35.89 -15.92
N LEU A 57 2.24 37.07 -15.31
CA LEU A 57 2.70 38.36 -15.84
C LEU A 57 4.23 38.39 -15.87
N VAL A 58 4.81 38.78 -17.00
CA VAL A 58 6.24 39.07 -17.15
C VAL A 58 6.54 40.43 -16.48
N ILE A 59 7.43 40.46 -15.49
CA ILE A 59 8.17 41.67 -15.12
C ILE A 59 9.64 41.32 -14.90
N ALA A 60 10.48 42.08 -15.60
CA ALA A 60 11.91 42.08 -15.60
C ALA A 60 12.52 42.63 -14.28
N GLY A 61 13.74 42.16 -14.00
CA GLY A 61 14.85 42.87 -13.35
C GLY A 61 14.59 43.73 -12.11
N SER A 62 15.13 43.32 -10.96
CA SER A 62 15.72 44.25 -9.98
C SER A 62 16.73 43.51 -9.08
N THR A 63 17.97 43.95 -9.09
CA THR A 63 18.97 43.69 -8.03
C THR A 63 18.47 44.28 -6.71
N GLY A 64 18.16 43.43 -5.73
CA GLY A 64 17.78 43.84 -4.39
C GLY A 64 18.95 43.78 -3.42
N THR A 65 19.57 44.93 -3.19
CA THR A 65 20.45 45.22 -2.05
C THR A 65 19.68 45.02 -0.74
N LEU A 66 20.17 44.16 0.14
CA LEU A 66 19.63 44.04 1.50
C LEU A 66 20.03 45.26 2.32
N ALA A 67 19.04 46.08 2.66
CA ALA A 67 19.18 47.23 3.54
C ALA A 67 19.41 46.78 4.99
N LEU A 68 20.51 47.26 5.56
CA LEU A 68 20.81 47.27 6.99
C LEU A 68 19.97 48.35 7.70
N ALA A 69 19.20 47.95 8.70
CA ALA A 69 18.77 48.77 9.85
C ALA A 69 18.36 47.79 10.98
N GLY A 70 18.73 47.93 12.24
CA GLY A 70 19.45 48.98 12.95
C GLY A 70 20.09 48.47 14.25
N VAL A 71 20.89 49.37 14.82
CA VAL A 71 21.69 49.34 16.08
C VAL A 71 20.82 49.04 17.31
N THR A 72 21.23 48.19 18.25
CA THR A 72 21.91 48.57 19.52
C THR A 72 22.89 47.49 20.02
N GLY A 73 23.95 47.95 20.70
CA GLY A 73 25.15 47.19 21.01
C GLY A 73 25.03 46.08 22.06
N GLY A 74 26.08 45.27 22.08
CA GLY A 74 26.32 44.18 23.01
C GLY A 74 27.00 43.04 22.27
N ASP A 75 28.21 42.69 22.70
CA ASP A 75 29.03 41.59 22.15
C ASP A 75 28.25 40.27 22.13
N ALA A 76 27.62 40.00 21.00
CA ALA A 76 27.06 38.70 20.69
C ALA A 76 27.63 38.28 19.34
N GLN A 77 28.53 37.31 19.40
CA GLN A 77 29.03 36.56 18.27
C GLN A 77 27.85 36.22 17.33
N LYS A 78 27.75 36.97 16.23
CA LYS A 78 26.76 36.73 15.17
C LYS A 78 27.08 35.39 14.53
N VAL A 79 26.50 34.33 15.08
CA VAL A 79 26.39 33.06 14.37
C VAL A 79 25.42 33.33 13.23
N ALA A 80 25.95 33.44 12.01
CA ALA A 80 25.12 33.46 10.81
C ALA A 80 24.24 32.20 10.83
N PRO A 81 22.93 32.30 10.54
CA PRO A 81 22.10 31.11 10.41
C PRO A 81 22.75 30.22 9.35
N ALA A 82 23.06 28.97 9.72
CA ALA A 82 23.53 28.01 8.74
C ALA A 82 22.46 27.91 7.65
N ALA A 83 22.80 28.30 6.42
CA ALA A 83 21.91 28.14 5.27
C ALA A 83 21.67 26.63 5.09
N THR A 84 20.49 26.16 5.50
CA THR A 84 20.07 24.80 5.27
C THR A 84 19.84 24.64 3.77
N ARG A 85 20.70 23.87 3.10
CA ARG A 85 20.47 23.50 1.70
C ARG A 85 19.17 22.70 1.59
N PRO A 86 18.46 22.76 0.45
CA PRO A 86 17.34 21.85 0.19
C PRO A 86 17.79 20.39 0.27
N PRO A 87 16.90 19.48 0.70
CA PRO A 87 17.22 18.05 0.77
C PRO A 87 17.42 17.47 -0.63
N THR A 88 18.38 16.55 -0.78
CA THR A 88 18.64 15.85 -2.05
C THR A 88 17.53 14.86 -2.42
N GLY A 89 17.63 14.20 -3.58
CA GLY A 89 16.70 13.12 -3.96
C GLY A 89 16.83 11.90 -3.05
N GLU A 90 18.07 11.57 -2.67
CA GLU A 90 18.41 10.48 -1.76
C GLU A 90 17.86 10.74 -0.35
N GLU A 91 18.07 11.95 0.19
CA GLU A 91 17.54 12.36 1.50
C GLU A 91 16.01 12.37 1.54
N ARG A 92 15.36 12.53 0.38
CA ARG A 92 13.90 12.43 0.23
C ARG A 92 13.41 11.02 -0.08
N HIS A 93 14.30 10.04 -0.27
CA HIS A 93 13.95 8.67 -0.65
C HIS A 93 13.25 8.57 -2.01
N VAL A 94 13.75 9.33 -2.99
CA VAL A 94 13.23 9.30 -4.37
C VAL A 94 13.71 8.04 -5.12
N TYR A 95 14.93 7.56 -4.84
CA TYR A 95 15.53 6.45 -5.59
C TYR A 95 15.54 5.11 -4.85
N GLU A 96 15.31 5.13 -3.54
CA GLU A 96 15.19 3.94 -2.71
C GLU A 96 14.05 4.18 -1.70
N PRO A 97 13.15 3.20 -1.49
CA PRO A 97 12.01 3.40 -0.61
C PRO A 97 12.41 3.34 0.86
N GLN A 98 11.60 4.01 1.68
CA GLN A 98 11.60 3.77 3.12
C GLN A 98 10.72 2.56 3.42
N ARG A 99 11.35 1.40 3.63
CA ARG A 99 10.66 0.17 4.03
C ARG A 99 10.31 0.17 5.51
N THR A 100 9.09 -0.22 5.84
CA THR A 100 8.62 -0.44 7.23
C THR A 100 7.80 -1.72 7.31
N THR A 101 8.13 -2.60 8.25
CA THR A 101 7.30 -3.78 8.56
C THR A 101 6.06 -3.33 9.32
N LEU A 102 4.88 -3.75 8.87
CA LEU A 102 3.58 -3.48 9.50
C LEU A 102 3.15 -4.62 10.42
N GLY A 103 3.44 -5.85 10.03
CA GLY A 103 3.06 -7.07 10.75
C GLY A 103 3.89 -8.25 10.30
N LYS A 104 4.16 -9.18 11.21
CA LYS A 104 4.68 -10.50 10.89
C LYS A 104 4.20 -11.52 11.90
N GLY A 105 4.15 -12.79 11.49
CA GLY A 105 3.78 -13.89 12.34
C GLY A 105 3.89 -15.22 11.62
N TYR A 106 3.33 -16.25 12.23
CA TYR A 106 3.27 -17.61 11.68
C TYR A 106 1.81 -18.05 11.58
N GLY A 107 1.43 -18.72 10.50
CA GLY A 107 0.08 -19.23 10.30
C GLY A 107 -0.03 -20.13 9.09
N GLY A 108 -0.85 -21.19 9.16
CA GLY A 108 -1.00 -22.15 8.07
C GLY A 108 0.32 -22.79 7.63
N GLY A 109 1.21 -23.07 8.57
CA GLY A 109 2.50 -23.72 8.31
C GLY A 109 3.62 -22.81 7.79
N ASN A 110 3.38 -21.50 7.62
CA ASN A 110 4.34 -20.59 7.01
C ASN A 110 4.50 -19.30 7.83
N ASP A 111 5.71 -18.74 7.80
CA ASP A 111 5.93 -17.35 8.21
C ASP A 111 5.27 -16.41 7.21
N TRP A 112 4.68 -15.34 7.71
CA TRP A 112 4.15 -14.27 6.91
C TRP A 112 4.64 -12.92 7.42
N GLU A 113 4.74 -11.97 6.50
CA GLU A 113 5.16 -10.61 6.77
C GLU A 113 4.44 -9.64 5.85
N VAL A 114 4.10 -8.47 6.38
CA VAL A 114 3.56 -7.35 5.63
C VAL A 114 4.51 -6.17 5.79
N THR A 115 4.99 -5.65 4.67
CA THR A 115 5.83 -4.45 4.60
C THR A 115 5.17 -3.38 3.76
N ILE A 116 5.51 -2.13 4.03
CA ILE A 116 5.18 -0.99 3.19
C ILE A 116 6.46 -0.27 2.79
N ASP A 117 6.53 0.07 1.52
CA ASP A 117 7.60 0.83 0.88
C ASP A 117 7.08 2.20 0.49
N VAL A 118 7.65 3.24 1.09
CA VAL A 118 7.27 4.63 0.83
C VAL A 118 8.34 5.34 0.03
N TRP A 119 7.96 5.81 -1.14
CA TRP A 119 8.78 6.55 -2.08
C TRP A 119 8.51 8.05 -1.96
N GLY A 120 9.58 8.83 -1.85
CA GLY A 120 9.49 10.28 -1.77
C GLY A 120 9.03 10.93 -3.06
N ALA A 121 8.48 12.14 -2.96
CA ALA A 121 8.03 12.90 -4.12
C ALA A 121 9.22 13.45 -4.94
N PRO A 122 9.38 13.06 -6.24
CA PRO A 122 10.36 13.64 -7.13
C PRO A 122 9.99 15.10 -7.44
N LYS A 123 10.98 15.97 -7.61
CA LYS A 123 10.75 17.41 -7.82
C LYS A 123 10.70 17.81 -9.30
N ASP A 124 11.24 16.97 -10.17
CA ASP A 124 11.39 17.23 -11.60
C ASP A 124 11.35 15.92 -12.41
N GLY A 125 11.32 16.05 -13.74
CA GLY A 125 11.21 14.90 -14.64
C GLY A 125 12.43 13.96 -14.61
N ALA A 126 13.63 14.47 -14.31
CA ALA A 126 14.83 13.63 -14.23
C ALA A 126 14.85 12.78 -12.96
N GLU A 127 14.37 13.33 -11.84
CA GLU A 127 14.10 12.56 -10.63
C GLU A 127 12.99 11.53 -10.86
N ALA A 128 11.89 11.94 -11.48
CA ALA A 128 10.73 11.09 -11.68
C ALA A 128 11.01 9.91 -12.63
N GLN A 129 11.75 10.13 -13.72
CA GLN A 129 12.12 9.05 -14.64
C GLN A 129 13.03 8.02 -13.97
N ARG A 130 13.99 8.47 -13.15
CA ARG A 130 14.87 7.57 -12.41
C ARG A 130 14.11 6.81 -11.34
N GLN A 131 13.19 7.47 -10.64
CA GLN A 131 12.33 6.81 -9.67
C GLN A 131 11.42 5.77 -10.33
N TRP A 132 10.85 6.06 -11.49
CA TRP A 132 10.01 5.12 -12.22
C TRP A 132 10.77 3.80 -12.48
N THR A 133 11.98 3.89 -13.03
CA THR A 133 12.82 2.71 -13.25
C THR A 133 13.16 1.99 -11.95
N ALA A 134 13.49 2.73 -10.88
CA ALA A 134 13.78 2.14 -9.58
C ALA A 134 12.56 1.40 -8.97
N MET A 135 11.34 1.92 -9.17
CA MET A 135 10.11 1.25 -8.75
C MET A 135 9.88 -0.04 -9.54
N GLU A 136 10.09 -0.04 -10.86
CA GLU A 136 9.98 -1.23 -11.69
C GLU A 136 11.00 -2.31 -11.29
N ASP A 137 12.25 -1.90 -11.01
CA ASP A 137 13.31 -2.80 -10.55
C ASP A 137 13.01 -3.41 -9.16
N ASP A 138 12.32 -2.67 -8.28
CA ASP A 138 11.85 -3.17 -6.97
C ASP A 138 10.54 -3.99 -7.07
N GLY A 139 10.04 -4.23 -8.29
CA GLY A 139 8.83 -5.01 -8.56
C GLY A 139 7.53 -4.26 -8.29
N GLY A 140 7.57 -2.93 -8.21
CA GLY A 140 6.43 -2.04 -8.10
C GLY A 140 6.02 -1.45 -9.45
N THR A 141 4.73 -1.16 -9.60
CA THR A 141 4.25 -0.33 -10.72
C THR A 141 3.26 0.68 -10.15
N PRO A 142 3.52 2.00 -10.24
CA PRO A 142 2.67 3.03 -9.66
C PRO A 142 1.33 3.09 -10.39
N MET A 143 0.36 2.30 -9.92
CA MET A 143 -0.95 2.18 -10.56
C MET A 143 -1.66 3.53 -10.60
N GLY A 144 -2.12 3.93 -11.79
CA GLY A 144 -2.78 5.22 -12.01
C GLY A 144 -1.83 6.33 -12.49
N ALA A 145 -0.52 6.15 -12.36
CA ALA A 145 0.45 6.94 -13.12
C ALA A 145 0.64 6.29 -14.51
N ARG A 146 0.41 7.06 -15.58
CA ARG A 146 0.60 6.58 -16.96
C ARG A 146 2.04 6.71 -17.43
N ASP A 147 2.81 7.56 -16.75
CA ASP A 147 4.17 7.95 -17.08
C ASP A 147 4.85 8.52 -15.82
N ALA A 148 6.17 8.70 -15.92
CA ALA A 148 6.99 9.25 -14.84
C ALA A 148 6.58 10.68 -14.44
N GLU A 149 6.06 11.51 -15.35
CA GLU A 149 5.70 12.90 -15.02
C GLU A 149 4.61 12.97 -13.95
N LYS A 150 3.71 11.97 -13.89
CA LYS A 150 2.70 11.88 -12.83
C LYS A 150 3.27 11.63 -11.44
N LEU A 151 4.52 11.18 -11.33
CA LEU A 151 5.18 11.05 -10.03
C LEU A 151 5.59 12.42 -9.46
N ILE A 152 5.81 13.44 -10.31
CA ILE A 152 6.34 14.74 -9.87
C ILE A 152 5.43 15.37 -8.81
N GLY A 153 6.03 15.67 -7.65
CA GLY A 153 5.36 16.28 -6.50
C GLY A 153 4.53 15.32 -5.65
N ASN A 154 4.50 14.02 -6.00
CA ASN A 154 3.64 13.02 -5.37
C ASN A 154 4.47 11.91 -4.74
N ALA A 155 4.20 11.61 -3.46
CA ALA A 155 4.76 10.43 -2.81
C ALA A 155 3.90 9.20 -3.12
N TRP A 156 4.54 8.05 -3.20
CA TRP A 156 3.90 6.78 -3.56
C TRP A 156 4.19 5.71 -2.53
N TYR A 157 3.31 4.72 -2.44
CA TYR A 157 3.55 3.57 -1.60
C TYR A 157 3.17 2.25 -2.26
N PHE A 158 3.86 1.20 -1.85
CA PHE A 158 3.57 -0.18 -2.20
C PHE A 158 3.53 -1.00 -0.91
N VAL A 159 2.50 -1.81 -0.74
CA VAL A 159 2.40 -2.76 0.36
C VAL A 159 2.60 -4.15 -0.20
N HIS A 160 3.55 -4.86 0.40
CA HIS A 160 3.90 -6.22 0.05
C HIS A 160 3.48 -7.15 1.17
N ALA A 161 2.91 -8.29 0.79
CA ALA A 161 2.71 -9.42 1.69
C ALA A 161 3.60 -10.57 1.25
N ARG A 162 4.42 -11.07 2.17
CA ARG A 162 5.24 -12.26 2.00
C ARG A 162 4.64 -13.40 2.80
N VAL A 163 4.51 -14.59 2.21
CA VAL A 163 4.16 -15.83 2.91
C VAL A 163 5.07 -16.95 2.43
N GLY A 164 5.81 -17.54 3.37
CA GLY A 164 6.97 -18.37 3.05
C GLY A 164 7.96 -17.58 2.19
N ASP A 165 8.30 -18.14 1.03
CA ASP A 165 9.22 -17.55 0.06
C ASP A 165 8.53 -16.66 -0.99
N ARG A 166 7.19 -16.58 -0.97
CA ARG A 166 6.42 -15.85 -1.97
C ARG A 166 6.07 -14.46 -1.49
N THR A 167 6.48 -13.46 -2.24
CA THR A 167 6.12 -12.05 -2.03
C THR A 167 5.14 -11.60 -3.09
N SER A 168 4.13 -10.84 -2.71
CA SER A 168 3.15 -10.26 -3.63
C SER A 168 2.86 -8.82 -3.23
N MET A 169 2.73 -7.94 -4.21
CA MET A 169 2.19 -6.60 -4.00
C MET A 169 0.68 -6.72 -3.81
N VAL A 170 0.18 -6.18 -2.70
CA VAL A 170 -1.20 -6.37 -2.28
C VAL A 170 -2.00 -5.08 -2.18
N MET A 171 -1.32 -3.94 -2.16
CA MET A 171 -1.90 -2.61 -2.21
C MET A 171 -0.87 -1.62 -2.72
N THR A 172 -1.33 -0.60 -3.43
CA THR A 172 -0.49 0.51 -3.87
C THR A 172 -1.35 1.75 -3.96
N GLY A 173 -0.75 2.91 -3.75
CA GLY A 173 -1.43 4.17 -3.89
C GLY A 173 -0.49 5.36 -3.88
N GLN A 174 -1.08 6.51 -4.10
CA GLN A 174 -0.44 7.80 -4.00
C GLN A 174 -0.85 8.46 -2.68
N PHE A 175 0.10 9.09 -1.99
CA PHE A 175 -0.24 10.02 -0.92
C PHE A 175 -0.65 11.36 -1.53
N GLU A 176 -1.91 11.75 -1.39
CA GLU A 176 -2.40 13.04 -1.89
C GLU A 176 -1.82 14.20 -1.05
N LYS A 177 -1.30 15.22 -1.73
CA LYS A 177 -0.73 16.41 -1.08
C LYS A 177 -1.85 17.25 -0.45
N GLY A 178 -1.95 17.20 0.87
CA GLY A 178 -2.91 18.00 1.66
C GLY A 178 -4.03 17.18 2.30
N ASP A 179 -4.15 15.90 1.96
CA ASP A 179 -5.09 14.97 2.59
C ASP A 179 -4.44 14.32 3.80
N THR A 180 -4.39 15.07 4.90
CA THR A 180 -4.14 14.47 6.22
C THR A 180 -5.42 13.84 6.73
N LEU A 181 -5.45 12.51 6.80
CA LEU A 181 -6.50 11.77 7.51
C LEU A 181 -6.67 12.33 8.92
N SER A 182 -7.90 12.59 9.32
CA SER A 182 -8.25 13.19 10.60
C SER A 182 -9.27 12.34 11.37
N GLY A 183 -9.13 12.30 12.69
CA GLY A 183 -10.09 11.62 13.58
C GLY A 183 -10.21 10.12 13.31
N ALA A 184 -11.35 9.71 12.74
CA ALA A 184 -11.70 8.31 12.46
C ALA A 184 -11.66 7.96 10.96
N GLU A 185 -11.02 8.80 10.14
CA GLU A 185 -10.82 8.54 8.71
C GLU A 185 -9.77 7.44 8.51
N PHE A 186 -10.07 6.53 7.58
CA PHE A 186 -9.24 5.38 7.24
C PHE A 186 -9.55 4.89 5.83
N GLU A 187 -8.55 4.32 5.16
CA GLU A 187 -8.71 3.43 4.03
C GLU A 187 -8.26 2.02 4.41
N SER A 188 -8.97 1.00 3.94
CA SER A 188 -8.59 -0.39 4.21
C SER A 188 -8.92 -1.29 3.02
N GLY A 189 -7.98 -2.15 2.68
CA GLY A 189 -8.17 -3.27 1.77
C GLY A 189 -8.21 -4.58 2.55
N ALA A 190 -9.14 -5.46 2.20
CA ALA A 190 -9.09 -6.85 2.62
C ALA A 190 -8.60 -7.71 1.46
N ILE A 191 -7.56 -8.46 1.71
CA ILE A 191 -6.88 -9.31 0.74
C ILE A 191 -6.90 -10.75 1.23
N ARG A 192 -6.78 -11.69 0.30
CA ARG A 192 -6.51 -13.08 0.65
C ARG A 192 -5.14 -13.12 1.33
N MET A 193 -5.03 -13.93 2.38
CA MET A 193 -3.71 -14.33 2.84
C MET A 193 -3.02 -15.01 1.66
N PRO A 194 -1.85 -14.55 1.22
CA PRO A 194 -1.06 -15.32 0.27
C PRO A 194 -0.81 -16.70 0.89
N SER A 195 -1.00 -17.77 0.13
CA SER A 195 -0.66 -19.13 0.57
C SER A 195 0.64 -19.57 -0.09
N SER A 196 1.44 -20.41 0.58
CA SER A 196 2.62 -21.04 -0.04
C SER A 196 2.26 -22.16 -1.03
N GLU A 197 0.99 -22.54 -1.12
CA GLU A 197 0.39 -23.38 -2.19
C GLU A 197 -0.52 -22.57 -3.13
N SER A 198 -0.87 -23.12 -4.30
CA SER A 198 -1.78 -22.46 -5.27
C SER A 198 -3.09 -22.06 -4.59
N VAL A 199 -3.51 -20.80 -4.77
CA VAL A 199 -4.70 -20.23 -4.13
C VAL A 199 -5.92 -21.09 -4.50
N GLN A 200 -6.48 -21.79 -3.52
CA GLN A 200 -7.72 -22.53 -3.76
C GLN A 200 -8.82 -21.54 -4.13
N PRO A 201 -9.60 -21.80 -5.20
CA PRO A 201 -10.80 -21.04 -5.51
C PRO A 201 -11.71 -20.95 -4.27
N GLY A 202 -12.08 -19.73 -3.86
CA GLY A 202 -12.92 -19.51 -2.67
C GLY A 202 -12.18 -19.30 -1.34
N ALA A 203 -10.84 -19.25 -1.33
CA ALA A 203 -10.08 -18.97 -0.11
C ALA A 203 -10.49 -17.61 0.53
N PRO A 204 -10.73 -17.55 1.85
CA PRO A 204 -11.25 -16.36 2.51
C PRO A 204 -10.26 -15.19 2.55
N ASN A 205 -10.78 -13.96 2.41
CA ASN A 205 -10.02 -12.72 2.64
C ASN A 205 -9.75 -12.55 4.14
N ARG A 206 -8.59 -13.00 4.60
CA ARG A 206 -8.21 -13.05 6.02
C ARG A 206 -7.27 -11.93 6.45
N LEU A 207 -6.57 -11.29 5.53
CA LEU A 207 -5.61 -10.23 5.85
C LEU A 207 -6.23 -8.88 5.51
N VAL A 208 -6.32 -8.00 6.50
CA VAL A 208 -6.82 -6.64 6.33
C VAL A 208 -5.69 -5.69 6.60
N ILE A 209 -5.44 -4.78 5.67
CA ILE A 209 -4.41 -3.77 5.77
C ILE A 209 -5.09 -2.43 5.51
N GLY A 210 -4.75 -1.43 6.31
CA GLY A 210 -5.29 -0.11 6.10
C GLY A 210 -4.45 0.99 6.72
N ASP A 211 -4.67 2.20 6.24
CA ASP A 211 -4.16 3.42 6.83
C ASP A 211 -5.22 4.03 7.75
N VAL A 212 -4.77 4.81 8.72
CA VAL A 212 -5.61 5.52 9.68
C VAL A 212 -5.00 6.86 9.99
N ALA A 213 -5.86 7.80 10.41
CA ALA A 213 -5.42 9.08 10.93
C ALA A 213 -4.32 8.92 12.00
N PRO A 214 -3.32 9.82 12.07
CA PRO A 214 -2.26 9.77 13.08
C PRO A 214 -2.78 9.74 14.53
N THR A 215 -3.98 10.31 14.73
CA THR A 215 -4.69 10.39 16.01
C THR A 215 -5.48 9.13 16.37
N ALA A 216 -5.62 8.16 15.46
CA ALA A 216 -6.34 6.92 15.75
C ALA A 216 -5.69 6.17 16.93
N ARG A 217 -6.54 5.75 17.87
CA ARG A 217 -6.13 5.05 19.09
C ARG A 217 -6.41 3.56 19.02
N HIS A 218 -7.52 3.18 18.40
CA HIS A 218 -7.93 1.79 18.26
C HIS A 218 -8.55 1.54 16.88
N VAL A 219 -8.25 0.36 16.34
CA VAL A 219 -8.95 -0.23 15.21
C VAL A 219 -9.54 -1.56 15.66
N THR A 220 -10.81 -1.80 15.34
CA THR A 220 -11.49 -3.08 15.58
C THR A 220 -11.83 -3.70 14.23
N CYS A 221 -11.21 -4.82 13.92
CA CYS A 221 -11.55 -5.63 12.76
C CYS A 221 -12.60 -6.67 13.17
N THR A 222 -13.74 -6.68 12.48
CA THR A 222 -14.81 -7.65 12.69
C THR A 222 -14.80 -8.69 11.58
N TRP A 223 -14.99 -9.94 11.96
CA TRP A 223 -14.97 -11.11 11.09
C TRP A 223 -16.39 -11.65 10.86
N ASN A 224 -16.58 -12.46 9.82
CA ASN A 224 -17.91 -12.95 9.43
C ASN A 224 -18.53 -13.94 10.44
N ASP A 225 -17.70 -14.62 11.22
CA ASP A 225 -18.11 -15.45 12.37
C ASP A 225 -18.52 -14.63 13.60
N GLY A 226 -18.44 -13.29 13.54
CA GLY A 226 -18.77 -12.38 14.63
C GLY A 226 -17.63 -12.13 15.62
N THR A 227 -16.50 -12.81 15.48
CA THR A 227 -15.31 -12.53 16.30
C THR A 227 -14.67 -11.19 15.91
N THR A 228 -13.83 -10.64 16.78
CA THR A 228 -13.12 -9.38 16.53
C THR A 228 -11.63 -9.50 16.85
N THR A 229 -10.84 -8.71 16.13
CA THR A 229 -9.43 -8.45 16.44
C THR A 229 -9.29 -6.98 16.80
N GLU A 230 -8.86 -6.71 18.04
CA GLU A 230 -8.55 -5.37 18.51
C GLU A 230 -7.11 -5.00 18.19
N VAL A 231 -6.93 -3.78 17.69
CA VAL A 231 -5.65 -3.26 17.23
C VAL A 231 -5.42 -1.91 17.90
N PRO A 232 -4.79 -1.89 19.08
CA PRO A 232 -4.46 -0.65 19.76
C PRO A 232 -3.26 0.03 19.08
N ARG A 233 -3.00 1.28 19.44
CA ARG A 233 -1.74 1.94 19.09
C ARG A 233 -0.54 1.18 19.66
N ALA A 234 0.51 1.03 18.85
CA ALA A 234 1.76 0.45 19.30
C ALA A 234 2.31 1.26 20.51
N PRO A 235 2.66 0.62 21.64
CA PRO A 235 3.42 1.29 22.68
C PRO A 235 4.82 1.65 22.15
N GLU A 236 5.46 2.61 22.81
CA GLU A 236 6.84 2.98 22.47
C GLU A 236 7.76 1.76 22.58
N GLY A 237 8.64 1.58 21.59
CA GLY A 237 9.55 0.42 21.53
C GLY A 237 8.88 -0.91 21.19
N ALA A 238 7.60 -0.93 20.80
CA ALA A 238 6.93 -2.16 20.36
C ALA A 238 7.58 -2.75 19.11
N GLY A 239 8.43 -3.74 19.30
CA GLY A 239 9.02 -4.54 18.23
C GLY A 239 8.03 -5.58 17.67
N PHE A 240 8.61 -6.56 16.99
CA PHE A 240 7.91 -7.76 16.57
C PHE A 240 8.44 -8.93 17.40
N GLY A 241 7.57 -9.50 18.23
CA GLY A 241 7.87 -10.73 18.97
C GLY A 241 7.65 -11.98 18.11
N PRO A 242 7.82 -13.17 18.71
CA PRO A 242 7.47 -14.45 18.06
C PRO A 242 5.97 -14.54 17.77
N ASP A 243 5.14 -13.96 18.63
CA ASP A 243 3.70 -13.88 18.43
C ASP A 243 3.32 -12.58 17.73
N PHE A 244 2.48 -12.69 16.70
CA PHE A 244 1.90 -11.53 16.06
C PHE A 244 0.99 -10.80 17.05
N LYS A 245 1.32 -9.54 17.32
CA LYS A 245 0.45 -8.61 18.03
C LYS A 245 0.01 -7.51 17.07
N PRO A 246 -1.30 -7.38 16.81
CA PRO A 246 -1.78 -6.35 15.90
C PRO A 246 -1.65 -4.98 16.57
N TYR A 247 -1.01 -4.03 15.88
CA TYR A 247 -0.88 -2.66 16.34
C TYR A 247 -1.11 -1.67 15.20
N ILE A 248 -1.58 -0.47 15.55
CA ILE A 248 -1.48 0.72 14.71
C ILE A 248 -0.05 1.23 14.83
N ARG A 249 0.67 1.34 13.71
CA ARG A 249 2.09 1.66 13.65
C ARG A 249 2.35 2.89 12.78
N PRO A 250 3.30 3.76 13.18
CA PRO A 250 3.83 4.78 12.29
C PRO A 250 4.64 4.13 11.16
N VAL A 251 4.61 4.76 9.99
CA VAL A 251 5.36 4.32 8.82
C VAL A 251 6.30 5.43 8.39
N LYS A 252 7.56 5.08 8.13
CA LYS A 252 8.57 6.04 7.68
C LYS A 252 8.17 6.63 6.34
N GLY A 253 8.26 7.96 6.21
CA GLY A 253 7.83 8.68 5.00
C GLY A 253 6.31 8.82 4.82
N SER A 254 5.50 8.23 5.70
CA SER A 254 4.02 8.29 5.65
C SER A 254 3.48 9.23 6.72
N GLN A 255 2.52 10.08 6.35
CA GLN A 255 1.74 10.85 7.31
C GLN A 255 0.76 9.97 8.10
N PRO A 256 -0.09 9.14 7.47
CA PRO A 256 -0.97 8.25 8.23
C PRO A 256 -0.20 7.13 8.91
N ASN A 257 -0.81 6.62 9.99
CA ASN A 257 -0.39 5.35 10.59
C ASN A 257 -1.06 4.20 9.86
N TRP A 258 -0.55 2.99 10.06
CA TRP A 258 -1.00 1.80 9.35
C TRP A 258 -1.32 0.68 10.32
N PHE A 259 -2.23 -0.20 9.95
CA PHE A 259 -2.58 -1.37 10.73
C PHE A 259 -2.67 -2.63 9.87
N VAL A 260 -2.52 -3.77 10.53
CA VAL A 260 -2.75 -5.09 9.96
C VAL A 260 -3.62 -5.90 10.91
N CYS A 261 -4.68 -6.51 10.39
CA CYS A 261 -5.48 -7.50 11.08
C CYS A 261 -5.41 -8.83 10.33
N VAL A 262 -5.33 -9.93 11.08
CA VAL A 262 -5.42 -11.28 10.55
C VAL A 262 -6.64 -11.95 11.15
N ALA A 263 -7.52 -12.46 10.30
CA ALA A 263 -8.72 -13.19 10.70
C ALA A 263 -8.34 -14.59 11.23
N PRO A 264 -9.09 -15.12 12.21
CA PRO A 264 -9.01 -16.53 12.58
C PRO A 264 -9.15 -17.48 11.37
N GLU A 265 -8.76 -18.74 11.54
CA GLU A 265 -8.94 -19.74 10.49
C GLU A 265 -10.43 -19.99 10.20
N GLY A 266 -10.78 -20.19 8.93
CA GLY A 266 -12.15 -20.46 8.51
C GLY A 266 -13.10 -19.26 8.44
N THR A 267 -12.66 -18.05 8.79
CA THR A 267 -13.48 -16.82 8.69
C THR A 267 -12.86 -15.81 7.72
N SER A 268 -13.57 -14.72 7.45
CA SER A 268 -13.15 -13.67 6.52
C SER A 268 -13.56 -12.28 7.01
N TYR A 269 -12.97 -11.26 6.40
CA TYR A 269 -13.27 -9.86 6.68
C TYR A 269 -14.76 -9.53 6.52
N LYS A 270 -15.32 -8.87 7.55
CA LYS A 270 -16.67 -8.31 7.54
C LYS A 270 -16.65 -6.79 7.47
N SER A 271 -15.99 -6.15 8.45
CA SER A 271 -15.93 -4.70 8.59
C SER A 271 -14.78 -4.26 9.48
N VAL A 272 -14.40 -3.00 9.37
CA VAL A 272 -13.45 -2.35 10.27
C VAL A 272 -14.07 -1.09 10.87
N LYS A 273 -13.71 -0.79 12.12
CA LYS A 273 -14.10 0.42 12.84
C LYS A 273 -12.87 1.06 13.44
N VAL A 274 -12.77 2.39 13.34
CA VAL A 274 -11.65 3.17 13.88
C VAL A 274 -12.16 4.16 14.91
N THR A 275 -11.42 4.31 16.01
CA THR A 275 -11.69 5.30 17.06
C THR A 275 -10.40 6.06 17.42
N GLY A 276 -10.55 7.35 17.75
CA GLY A 276 -9.47 8.28 18.11
C GLY A 276 -9.49 8.70 19.58
#